data_AF-H6RI21-F1
#
_entry.id   AF-H6RI21-F1
#
_cell.length_a   1.000
_cell.length_b   1.000
_cell.length_c   1.000
_cell.angle_alpha   90.00
_cell.angle_beta   90.00
_cell.angle_gamma   90.00
#
_symmetry.space_group_name_H-M   'P 1'
#
loop_
_entity.id
_entity.type
_entity.pdbx_description
1 polymer ?
#
loop_
_entity_poly.entity_id
_entity_poly.type
_entity_poly.pdbx_seq_one_letter_code
_entity_poly.pdbx_strand_id
1 'polypeptide(L)'
;MTPQQVFGNWLATFLMKLLFNAKFTDLGPFRAIKYNKLLALKMEDTTYGWTVEMQLKALKQQLTYKEVPMKYRNRIGVSKVSGTVKGSILAGVKILGWIFKYSFK
;
A
#
# COMPACT_ATOMS: atom_id res chain seq x y z
N MET A 1 13.72 8.55 1.30
CA MET A 1 13.05 7.72 0.27
C MET A 1 13.61 8.12 -1.07
N THR A 2 13.74 7.19 -2.03
CA THR A 2 14.16 7.57 -3.38
C THR A 2 13.01 8.28 -4.12
N PRO A 3 13.29 9.15 -5.11
CA PRO A 3 12.25 9.86 -5.86
C PRO A 3 11.19 8.93 -6.47
N GLN A 4 11.59 7.74 -6.92
CA GLN A 4 10.70 6.72 -7.47
C GLN A 4 9.71 6.19 -6.44
N GLN A 5 10.14 6.02 -5.19
CA GLN A 5 9.25 5.59 -4.10
C GLN A 5 8.24 6.66 -3.73
N VAL A 6 8.67 7.93 -3.71
CA VAL A 6 7.79 9.07 -3.41
C VAL A 6 6.70 9.16 -4.48
N PHE A 7 7.08 9.08 -5.75
CA PHE A 7 6.13 9.07 -6.86
C PHE A 7 5.19 7.86 -6.82
N GLY A 8 5.73 6.65 -6.59
CA GLY A 8 4.92 5.43 -6.51
C GLY A 8 3.90 5.46 -5.37
N ASN A 9 4.31 5.95 -4.19
CA ASN A 9 3.41 6.14 -3.06
C ASN A 9 2.32 7.19 -3.36
N TRP A 10 2.71 8.34 -3.91
CA TRP A 10 1.76 9.39 -4.30
C TRP A 10 0.76 8.88 -5.35
N LEU A 11 1.22 8.17 -6.38
CA LEU A 11 0.36 7.62 -7.42
C LEU A 11 -0.63 6.59 -6.85
N ALA A 12 -0.16 5.67 -6.01
CA ALA A 12 -1.00 4.64 -5.42
C ALA A 12 -2.08 5.25 -4.50
N THR A 13 -1.68 6.16 -3.61
CA THR A 13 -2.61 6.86 -2.70
C THR A 13 -3.61 7.73 -3.47
N PHE A 14 -3.17 8.42 -4.53
CA PHE A 14 -4.04 9.20 -5.41
C PHE A 14 -5.09 8.33 -6.11
N LEU A 15 -4.70 7.20 -6.69
CA LEU A 15 -5.64 6.28 -7.34
C LEU A 15 -6.61 5.65 -6.33
N MET A 16 -6.14 5.28 -5.14
CA MET A 16 -7.02 4.79 -4.08
C MET A 16 -8.04 5.86 -3.63
N LYS A 17 -7.63 7.13 -3.57
CA LYS A 17 -8.51 8.25 -3.29
C LYS A 17 -9.56 8.42 -4.39
N LEU A 18 -9.15 8.39 -5.66
CA LEU A 18 -10.05 8.60 -6.80
C LEU A 18 -11.06 7.46 -6.98
N LEU A 19 -10.61 6.21 -6.86
CA LEU A 19 -11.41 5.02 -7.19
C LEU A 19 -12.17 4.45 -5.99
N PHE A 20 -11.67 4.63 -4.77
CA PHE A 20 -12.22 4.02 -3.55
C PHE A 20 -12.54 5.03 -2.44
N ASN A 21 -12.47 6.33 -2.74
CA ASN A 21 -12.66 7.42 -1.76
C ASN A 21 -11.78 7.27 -0.51
N ALA A 22 -10.59 6.69 -0.68
CA ALA A 22 -9.64 6.46 0.40
C ALA A 22 -8.99 7.78 0.84
N LYS A 23 -8.62 7.87 2.12
CA LYS A 23 -7.90 9.00 2.70
C LYS A 23 -6.47 8.63 3.11
N PHE A 24 -5.92 7.56 2.55
CA PHE A 24 -4.55 7.14 2.83
C PHE A 24 -3.54 8.17 2.30
N THR A 25 -2.58 8.52 3.14
CA THR A 25 -1.46 9.41 2.81
C THR A 25 -0.20 8.63 2.48
N ASP A 26 -0.12 7.37 2.92
CA ASP A 26 1.07 6.53 2.69
C ASP A 26 0.75 5.03 2.65
N LEU A 27 1.56 4.29 1.91
CA LEU A 27 1.69 2.84 1.95
C LEU A 27 2.67 2.42 3.07
N GLY A 28 2.48 2.97 4.28
CA GLY A 28 3.41 2.84 5.40
C GLY A 28 3.75 1.39 5.81
N PRO A 29 4.97 1.12 6.32
CA PRO A 29 5.43 -0.26 6.59
C PRO A 29 4.78 -0.91 7.82
N PHE A 30 4.18 -0.12 8.71
CA PHE A 30 3.59 -0.60 9.96
C PHE A 30 2.08 -0.39 9.97
N ARG A 31 1.35 -1.44 10.38
CA ARG A 31 -0.11 -1.46 10.46
C ARG A 31 -0.52 -2.30 11.66
N ALA A 32 -1.53 -1.83 12.38
CA ALA A 32 -2.18 -2.59 13.44
C ALA A 32 -3.63 -2.85 13.04
N ILE A 33 -4.09 -4.09 13.21
CA ILE A 33 -5.45 -4.52 12.89
C ILE A 33 -5.91 -5.55 13.92
N LYS A 34 -7.21 -5.56 14.24
CA LYS A 34 -7.79 -6.61 15.08
C LYS A 34 -7.67 -7.97 14.36
N TYR A 35 -7.26 -9.00 15.09
CA TYR A 35 -7.03 -10.34 14.53
C TYR A 35 -8.22 -10.88 13.73
N ASN A 36 -9.44 -10.81 14.28
CA ASN A 36 -10.64 -11.29 13.59
C ASN A 36 -10.92 -10.53 12.30
N LYS A 37 -10.56 -9.24 12.23
CA LYS A 37 -10.68 -8.44 11.00
C LYS A 37 -9.62 -8.86 9.98
N LEU A 38 -8.39 -9.13 10.42
CA LEU A 38 -7.34 -9.64 9.54
C LEU A 38 -7.75 -10.97 8.88
N LEU A 39 -8.30 -11.91 9.64
CA LEU A 39 -8.79 -13.17 9.08
C LEU A 39 -9.92 -12.96 8.06
N ALA A 40 -10.83 -12.01 8.33
CA ALA A 40 -11.91 -11.67 7.42
C ALA A 40 -11.44 -11.04 6.10
N LEU A 41 -10.25 -10.43 6.05
CA LEU A 41 -9.68 -9.89 4.82
C LEU A 41 -9.26 -11.00 3.84
N LYS A 42 -9.02 -12.24 4.29
CA LYS A 42 -8.59 -13.36 3.43
C LYS A 42 -7.47 -12.95 2.47
N MET A 43 -6.37 -12.47 3.02
CA MET A 43 -5.25 -11.92 2.25
C MET A 43 -4.63 -12.96 1.30
N GLU A 44 -4.19 -12.55 0.11
CA GLU A 44 -3.69 -13.44 -0.95
C GLU A 44 -2.23 -13.13 -1.37
N ASP A 45 -1.83 -11.86 -1.53
CA ASP A 45 -0.54 -11.49 -2.12
C ASP A 45 0.59 -11.43 -1.09
N THR A 46 1.47 -12.42 -1.03
CA THR A 46 2.57 -12.46 -0.04
C THR A 46 3.76 -11.53 -0.35
N THR A 47 3.65 -10.65 -1.34
CA THR A 47 4.77 -9.84 -1.87
C THR A 47 4.50 -8.33 -1.75
N TYR A 48 4.78 -7.56 -2.81
CA TYR A 48 4.61 -6.11 -2.86
C TYR A 48 3.14 -5.68 -2.85
N GLY A 49 2.22 -6.54 -3.34
CA GLY A 49 0.80 -6.23 -3.42
C GLY A 49 0.07 -6.30 -2.08
N TRP A 50 0.62 -7.02 -1.09
CA TRP A 50 0.01 -7.25 0.23
C TRP A 50 -0.55 -5.96 0.86
N THR A 51 0.27 -4.92 0.85
CA THR A 51 -0.04 -3.61 1.45
C THR A 51 -1.31 -3.00 0.86
N VAL A 52 -1.38 -2.99 -0.47
CA VAL A 52 -2.45 -2.35 -1.22
C VAL A 52 -3.69 -3.22 -1.18
N GLU A 53 -3.54 -4.54 -1.31
CA GLU A 53 -4.62 -5.49 -1.11
C GLU A 53 -5.29 -5.29 0.26
N MET A 54 -4.50 -5.17 1.33
CA MET A 54 -5.02 -4.99 2.69
C MET A 54 -5.86 -3.72 2.79
N GLN A 55 -5.36 -2.60 2.26
CA GLN A 55 -6.06 -1.31 2.27
C GLN A 55 -7.34 -1.37 1.43
N LEU A 56 -7.27 -1.91 0.22
CA LEU A 56 -8.43 -2.04 -0.67
C LEU A 56 -9.52 -2.93 -0.06
N LYS A 57 -9.14 -4.08 0.51
CA LYS A 57 -10.08 -4.97 1.17
C LYS A 57 -10.66 -4.36 2.44
N ALA A 58 -9.86 -3.61 3.21
CA ALA A 58 -10.36 -2.86 4.36
C ALA A 58 -11.39 -1.80 3.96
N LEU A 59 -11.17 -1.08 2.85
CA LEU A 59 -12.13 -0.12 2.30
C LEU A 59 -13.41 -0.82 1.82
N LYS A 60 -13.28 -1.93 1.07
CA LYS A 60 -14.44 -2.70 0.60
C LYS A 60 -15.28 -3.28 1.74
N GLN A 61 -14.65 -3.72 2.83
CA GLN A 61 -15.33 -4.19 4.03
C GLN A 61 -15.76 -3.05 4.97
N GLN A 62 -15.61 -1.78 4.54
CA GLN A 62 -15.96 -0.58 5.31
C GLN A 62 -15.38 -0.58 6.73
N LEU A 63 -14.15 -1.08 6.87
CA LEU A 63 -13.47 -1.06 8.15
C LEU A 63 -13.08 0.38 8.53
N THR A 64 -13.25 0.71 9.80
CA THR A 64 -12.72 1.98 10.32
C THR A 64 -11.20 1.92 10.34
N TYR A 65 -10.58 2.99 9.83
CA TYR A 65 -9.13 3.14 9.82
C TYR A 65 -8.75 4.55 10.27
N LYS A 66 -7.55 4.67 10.83
CA LYS A 66 -6.94 5.94 11.23
C LYS A 66 -5.47 5.91 10.85
N GLU A 67 -5.00 6.95 10.19
CA GLU A 67 -3.58 7.17 9.99
C GLU A 67 -3.02 8.00 11.13
N VAL A 68 -1.86 7.59 11.64
CA VAL A 68 -1.12 8.32 12.66
C VAL A 68 0.17 8.80 11.99
N PRO A 69 0.35 10.12 11.79
CA PRO A 69 1.56 10.65 11.16
C PRO A 69 2.77 10.35 12.05
N MET A 70 3.78 9.71 11.47
CA MET A 70 5.02 9.38 12.17
C MET A 70 6.19 10.09 11.50
N LYS A 71 7.14 10.57 12.32
CA LYS A 71 8.36 11.18 11.81
C LYS A 71 9.23 10.10 11.17
N TYR A 72 9.49 10.22 9.87
CA TYR A 72 10.45 9.38 9.18
C TYR A 72 11.85 9.64 9.72
N ARG A 73 12.55 8.57 10.12
CA ARG A 73 13.99 8.61 10.43
C ARG A 73 14.76 8.05 9.25
N ASN A 74 15.97 8.56 9.04
CA ASN A 74 16.88 7.97 8.07
C ASN A 74 17.16 6.52 8.45
N ARG A 75 16.99 5.62 7.48
CA ARG A 75 17.24 4.20 7.68
C ARG A 75 18.74 3.98 7.88
N ILE A 76 19.10 3.13 8.84
CA ILE A 76 20.45 2.59 8.95
C ILE A 76 20.53 1.39 7.98
N GLY A 77 21.34 1.50 6.92
CA GLY A 77 21.56 0.47 5.90
C GLY A 77 20.88 0.71 4.55
N VAL A 78 21.28 -0.07 3.52
CA VAL A 78 20.84 0.09 2.13
C VAL A 78 19.61 -0.79 1.84
N SER A 79 18.64 -0.25 1.09
CA SER A 79 17.41 -0.95 0.73
C SER A 79 17.65 -2.02 -0.34
N LYS A 80 17.25 -3.27 -0.05
CA LYS A 80 17.32 -4.41 -0.98
C LYS A 80 16.42 -4.26 -2.23
N VAL A 81 15.44 -3.36 -2.22
CA VAL A 81 14.40 -3.26 -3.26
C VAL A 81 14.36 -1.88 -3.94
N SER A 82 14.49 -0.79 -3.17
CA SER A 82 14.38 0.57 -3.73
C SER A 82 15.66 1.12 -4.35
N GLY A 83 16.75 0.34 -4.34
CA GLY A 83 18.02 0.70 -4.96
C GLY A 83 18.11 0.35 -6.46
N THR A 84 17.10 -0.33 -7.03
CA THR A 84 17.10 -0.74 -8.44
C THR A 84 15.85 -0.28 -9.18
N VAL A 85 16.03 0.17 -10.43
CA VAL A 85 14.94 0.59 -11.32
C VAL A 85 13.99 -0.58 -11.60
N LYS A 86 14.53 -1.80 -11.79
CA LYS A 86 13.75 -3.03 -11.99
C LYS A 86 12.81 -3.34 -10.81
N GLY A 87 13.30 -3.25 -9.57
CA GLY A 87 12.48 -3.48 -8.38
C GLY A 87 11.35 -2.45 -8.23
N SER A 88 11.62 -1.20 -8.57
CA SER A 88 10.63 -0.12 -8.52
C SER A 88 9.51 -0.30 -9.55
N ILE A 89 9.83 -0.73 -10.77
CA ILE A 89 8.85 -0.99 -11.83
C ILE A 89 8.00 -2.22 -11.48
N LEU A 90 8.59 -3.32 -11.03
CA LEU A 90 7.85 -4.53 -10.63
C LEU A 90 6.88 -4.26 -9.48
N ALA A 91 7.32 -3.48 -8.48
CA ALA A 91 6.44 -3.06 -7.39
C ALA A 91 5.29 -2.17 -7.91
N GLY A 92 5.58 -1.21 -8.79
CA GLY A 92 4.57 -0.34 -9.40
C GLY A 92 3.50 -1.11 -10.18
N VAL A 93 3.92 -2.04 -11.05
CA VAL A 93 2.98 -2.87 -11.85
C VAL A 93 2.07 -3.71 -10.95
N LYS A 94 2.61 -4.33 -9.88
CA LYS A 94 1.78 -5.10 -8.94
C LYS A 94 0.79 -4.22 -8.19
N ILE A 95 1.25 -3.08 -7.65
CA ILE A 95 0.40 -2.14 -6.92
C ILE A 95 -0.76 -1.66 -7.80
N LEU A 96 -0.44 -1.19 -9.01
CA LEU A 96 -1.45 -0.74 -9.98
C LEU A 96 -2.39 -1.87 -10.39
N GLY A 97 -1.84 -3.06 -10.66
CA GLY A 97 -2.62 -4.25 -11.00
C GLY A 97 -3.67 -4.59 -9.94
N TRP A 98 -3.32 -4.51 -8.65
CA TRP A 98 -4.28 -4.71 -7.56
C TRP A 98 -5.36 -3.62 -7.49
N ILE A 99 -4.96 -2.36 -7.62
CA ILE A 99 -5.90 -1.22 -7.65
C ILE A 99 -6.93 -1.41 -8.76
N PHE A 100 -6.48 -1.68 -9.99
CA PHE A 100 -7.39 -1.90 -11.11
C PHE A 100 -8.23 -3.17 -10.97
N LYS A 101 -7.64 -4.30 -10.54
CA LYS A 101 -8.36 -5.56 -10.29
C LYS A 101 -9.54 -5.38 -9.33
N TYR A 102 -9.39 -4.52 -8.31
CA TYR A 102 -10.44 -4.26 -7.33
C TYR A 102 -11.37 -3.10 -7.72
N SER A 103 -10.99 -2.27 -8.69
CA SER A 103 -11.79 -1.13 -9.15
C SER A 103 -12.90 -1.56 -10.11
N PHE A 104 -12.70 -2.63 -10.88
CA PHE A 104 -13.68 -3.14 -11.84
C PHE A 104 -14.55 -4.29 -11.28
N LYS A 105 -14.45 -4.56 -9.98
CA LYS A 105 -15.16 -5.64 -9.28
C LYS A 105 -15.90 -5.07 -8.09
#